data_AF-B8BHT0-F1
#
_entry.id   AF-B8BHT0-F1
#
_cell.length_a   1.000
_cell.length_b   1.000
_cell.length_c   1.000
_cell.angle_alpha   90.00
_cell.angle_beta   90.00
_cell.angle_gamma   90.00
#
_symmetry.space_group_name_H-M   'P 1'
#
loop_
_entity.id
_entity.type
_entity.pdbx_description
1 polymer ?
#
loop_
_entity_poly.entity_id
_entity_poly.type
_entity_poly.pdbx_seq_one_letter_code
_entity_poly.pdbx_strand_id
1 'polypeptide(L)'
;MLQKFALAFKTKTIEFFAEEEEDEDADGGVSAAAAAVGVGEGGVLAGQRVVVLKPDTVQSPNPSGGVGVGVVVGEAAAVEAALATASSFQAAYLHLQAAHAPFLPDAAAAADAAAVSHLRRLSEVKRLARDPGVGGGALTAHLEAQVRENQALLRSFDAVVNRLQAALDGKDAAAASLRRDHAELADGNARLGARLDRALAPPPGAGGDDALGAMLSAGVFDSVLRDALRVAHRFTRSLADLLRCAGWDLRSPRRRRSTPV
;
A
#
# COMPACT_ATOMS: atom_id res chain seq x y z
N MET A 1 -6.61 -7.35 13.64
CA MET A 1 -7.57 -6.75 12.67
C MET A 1 -7.06 -6.87 11.23
N LEU A 2 -5.84 -6.42 10.91
CA LEU A 2 -5.28 -6.46 9.55
C LEU A 2 -5.10 -7.87 8.94
N GLN A 3 -4.81 -8.88 9.77
CA GLN A 3 -4.62 -10.26 9.30
C GLN A 3 -5.91 -10.92 8.78
N LYS A 4 -7.07 -10.48 9.27
CA LYS A 4 -8.38 -10.95 8.81
C LYS A 4 -8.77 -10.33 7.46
N PHE A 5 -8.35 -9.09 7.21
CA PHE A 5 -8.53 -8.42 5.91
C PHE A 5 -7.64 -9.04 4.82
N ALA A 6 -6.39 -9.39 5.15
CA ALA A 6 -5.47 -10.00 4.19
C ALA A 6 -5.94 -11.40 3.74
N LEU A 7 -6.59 -12.17 4.64
CA LEU A 7 -7.11 -13.49 4.30
C LEU A 7 -8.34 -13.42 3.38
N ALA A 8 -9.24 -12.46 3.60
CA ALA A 8 -10.44 -12.25 2.77
C ALA A 8 -10.12 -11.77 1.35
N PHE A 9 -9.01 -11.05 1.16
CA PHE A 9 -8.57 -10.64 -0.18
C PHE A 9 -7.94 -11.83 -0.94
N LYS A 10 -7.20 -12.69 -0.24
CA LYS A 10 -6.50 -13.84 -0.85
C LYS A 10 -7.46 -14.95 -1.30
N THR A 11 -8.58 -15.17 -0.60
CA THR A 11 -9.56 -16.19 -1.00
C THR A 11 -10.45 -15.73 -2.15
N LYS A 12 -10.71 -14.41 -2.29
CA LYS A 12 -11.62 -13.88 -3.32
C LYS A 12 -10.98 -13.77 -4.72
N THR A 13 -9.65 -13.81 -4.83
CA THR A 13 -8.96 -13.83 -6.14
C THR A 13 -8.85 -15.24 -6.71
N ILE A 14 -9.00 -16.28 -5.89
CA ILE A 14 -8.85 -17.68 -6.32
C ILE A 14 -10.16 -18.26 -6.85
N GLU A 15 -11.33 -17.75 -6.43
CA GLU A 15 -12.64 -18.17 -6.98
C GLU A 15 -13.01 -17.53 -8.32
N PHE A 16 -12.18 -16.65 -8.89
CA PHE A 16 -12.47 -16.04 -10.21
C PHE A 16 -11.74 -16.73 -11.38
N PHE A 17 -10.83 -17.68 -11.09
CA PHE A 17 -10.00 -18.34 -12.11
C PHE A 17 -9.95 -19.87 -11.99
N ALA A 18 -10.75 -20.48 -11.12
CA ALA A 18 -10.92 -21.92 -11.05
C ALA A 18 -12.40 -22.24 -11.24
N GLU A 19 -12.71 -23.10 -12.21
CA GLU A 19 -14.03 -23.63 -12.57
C GLU A 19 -14.82 -22.83 -13.63
N GLU A 20 -14.15 -22.52 -14.75
CA GLU A 20 -14.73 -22.72 -16.09
C GLU A 20 -14.00 -23.95 -16.69
N GLU A 21 -14.51 -25.15 -16.40
CA GLU A 21 -14.33 -26.43 -17.12
C GLU A 21 -14.81 -27.56 -16.21
N GLU A 22 -16.06 -28.00 -16.36
CA GLU A 22 -16.45 -29.42 -16.28
C GLU A 22 -17.90 -29.58 -16.79
N ASP A 23 -18.11 -30.69 -17.50
CA ASP A 23 -19.11 -30.90 -18.54
C ASP A 23 -20.54 -31.25 -18.08
N GLU A 24 -21.41 -31.26 -19.10
CA GLU A 24 -22.74 -31.87 -19.23
C GLU A 24 -23.05 -33.08 -18.30
N ASP A 25 -24.16 -33.01 -17.54
CA ASP A 25 -25.35 -33.90 -17.66
C ASP A 25 -26.18 -34.03 -16.36
N ALA A 26 -27.50 -34.15 -16.57
CA ALA A 26 -28.54 -34.80 -15.75
C ALA A 26 -29.18 -34.10 -14.51
N ASP A 27 -30.41 -33.63 -14.76
CA ASP A 27 -31.70 -33.86 -14.06
C ASP A 27 -31.82 -33.81 -12.52
N GLY A 28 -32.91 -33.18 -12.04
CA GLY A 28 -33.48 -33.51 -10.72
C GLY A 28 -33.86 -32.34 -9.80
N GLY A 29 -35.02 -31.73 -10.04
CA GLY A 29 -36.10 -31.59 -9.03
C GLY A 29 -35.94 -30.83 -7.69
N VAL A 30 -36.91 -29.93 -7.49
CA VAL A 30 -37.71 -29.65 -6.26
C VAL A 30 -37.30 -28.49 -5.32
N SER A 31 -38.07 -27.40 -5.46
CA SER A 31 -38.74 -26.55 -4.46
C SER A 31 -38.39 -26.70 -2.96
N ALA A 32 -38.13 -25.58 -2.27
CA ALA A 32 -39.04 -25.04 -1.23
C ALA A 32 -38.53 -23.73 -0.61
N ALA A 33 -39.49 -22.85 -0.34
CA ALA A 33 -39.39 -21.57 0.33
C ALA A 33 -39.06 -21.67 1.83
N ALA A 34 -38.40 -20.65 2.38
CA ALA A 34 -38.62 -20.19 3.75
C ALA A 34 -38.21 -18.72 3.91
N ALA A 35 -39.10 -17.97 4.54
CA ALA A 35 -39.07 -16.53 4.67
C ALA A 35 -38.37 -16.04 5.95
N ALA A 36 -37.77 -14.86 5.82
CA ALA A 36 -37.85 -13.70 6.72
C ALA A 36 -36.90 -13.54 7.94
N VAL A 37 -36.34 -12.31 7.94
CA VAL A 37 -36.01 -11.37 9.03
C VAL A 37 -34.55 -11.25 9.47
N GLY A 38 -33.99 -10.06 9.23
CA GLY A 38 -32.75 -9.57 9.86
C GLY A 38 -32.25 -8.26 9.24
N VAL A 39 -32.73 -7.13 9.75
CA VAL A 39 -32.38 -5.75 9.37
C VAL A 39 -30.88 -5.46 9.56
N GLY A 40 -30.26 -4.77 8.59
CA GLY A 40 -28.92 -4.17 8.73
C GLY A 40 -28.46 -3.45 7.46
N GLU A 41 -28.15 -2.16 7.59
CA GLU A 41 -27.73 -1.21 6.56
C GLU A 41 -26.66 -1.71 5.57
N GLY A 42 -26.79 -1.27 4.31
CA GLY A 42 -25.72 -1.35 3.32
C GLY A 42 -26.22 -1.51 1.90
N GLY A 43 -26.88 -0.49 1.35
CA GLY A 43 -27.27 -0.45 -0.06
C GLY A 43 -26.04 -0.35 -0.97
N VAL A 44 -25.43 -1.50 -1.26
CA VAL A 44 -24.42 -1.65 -2.31
C VAL A 44 -25.16 -1.69 -3.64
N LEU A 45 -24.81 -0.78 -4.55
CA LEU A 45 -25.34 -0.67 -5.91
C LEU A 45 -25.01 -1.93 -6.72
N ALA A 46 -25.77 -3.01 -6.55
CA ALA A 46 -25.72 -4.22 -7.35
C ALA A 46 -26.74 -4.10 -8.50
N GLY A 47 -26.30 -3.64 -9.66
CA GLY A 47 -27.18 -3.54 -10.82
C GLY A 47 -26.57 -3.13 -12.16
N GLN A 48 -25.24 -2.98 -12.27
CA GLN A 48 -24.64 -2.60 -13.54
C GLN A 48 -24.25 -3.85 -14.33
N ARG A 49 -25.17 -4.33 -15.19
CA ARG A 49 -24.85 -5.36 -16.17
C ARG A 49 -23.99 -4.73 -17.27
N VAL A 50 -22.73 -5.15 -17.35
CA VAL A 50 -21.84 -4.82 -18.48
C VAL A 50 -22.30 -5.69 -19.65
N VAL A 51 -23.08 -5.10 -20.56
CA VAL A 51 -23.39 -5.72 -21.84
C VAL A 51 -22.17 -5.52 -22.74
N VAL A 52 -21.42 -6.59 -22.95
CA VAL A 52 -20.35 -6.62 -23.95
C VAL A 52 -21.01 -6.56 -25.33
N LEU A 53 -21.12 -5.36 -25.87
CA LEU A 53 -21.43 -5.16 -27.30
C LEU A 53 -20.24 -5.66 -28.10
N LYS A 54 -20.34 -6.88 -28.63
CA LYS A 54 -19.46 -7.32 -29.72
C LYS A 54 -19.65 -6.34 -30.89
N PRO A 55 -18.58 -5.82 -31.51
CA PRO A 55 -18.70 -4.94 -32.66
C PRO A 55 -19.29 -5.73 -33.82
N ASP A 56 -20.51 -5.37 -34.22
CA ASP A 56 -21.18 -5.98 -35.36
C ASP A 56 -20.38 -5.78 -36.65
N THR A 57 -20.28 -6.88 -37.38
CA THR A 57 -19.70 -7.03 -38.70
C THR A 57 -20.31 -6.03 -39.67
N VAL A 58 -19.47 -5.16 -40.24
CA VAL A 58 -19.87 -4.13 -41.20
C VAL A 58 -20.40 -4.79 -42.48
N GLN A 59 -21.72 -4.78 -42.67
CA GLN A 59 -22.34 -5.06 -43.96
C GLN A 59 -22.11 -3.86 -44.88
N SER A 60 -21.44 -4.09 -45.99
CA SER A 60 -21.21 -3.14 -47.08
C SER A 60 -22.52 -2.78 -47.80
N PRO A 61 -22.91 -1.48 -47.95
CA PRO A 61 -23.94 -1.09 -48.88
C PRO A 61 -23.33 -0.66 -50.22
N ASN A 62 -23.88 -1.22 -51.30
CA ASN A 62 -23.58 -0.81 -52.69
C ASN A 62 -23.90 0.68 -52.93
N PRO A 63 -23.18 1.34 -53.87
CA PRO A 63 -23.38 2.76 -54.16
C PRO A 63 -24.52 2.95 -55.17
N SER A 64 -25.67 3.44 -54.71
CA SER A 64 -26.67 4.05 -55.59
C SER A 64 -27.53 5.05 -54.83
N GLY A 65 -27.33 6.34 -55.15
CA GLY A 65 -28.35 7.39 -55.06
C GLY A 65 -28.70 7.90 -53.67
N GLY A 66 -28.27 9.13 -53.36
CA GLY A 66 -28.81 9.88 -52.22
C GLY A 66 -27.88 10.97 -51.70
N VAL A 67 -27.75 12.07 -52.45
CA VAL A 67 -27.22 13.34 -51.93
C VAL A 67 -28.17 13.79 -50.80
N GLY A 68 -27.72 13.71 -49.54
CA GLY A 68 -28.48 14.28 -48.41
C GLY A 68 -28.23 13.69 -47.01
N VAL A 69 -27.62 12.51 -46.86
CA VAL A 69 -27.54 11.83 -45.54
C VAL A 69 -26.27 12.13 -44.73
N GLY A 70 -25.23 12.68 -45.35
CA GLY A 70 -23.93 12.93 -44.69
C GLY A 70 -23.90 14.12 -43.70
N VAL A 71 -24.82 15.07 -43.80
CA VAL A 71 -24.83 16.29 -42.97
C VAL A 71 -25.39 16.01 -41.57
N VAL A 72 -26.42 15.17 -41.48
CA VAL A 72 -27.16 14.91 -40.22
C VAL A 72 -26.35 14.05 -39.24
N VAL A 73 -25.57 13.10 -39.75
CA VAL A 73 -24.72 12.23 -38.90
C VAL A 73 -23.55 13.00 -38.30
N GLY A 74 -22.96 13.92 -39.05
CA GLY A 74 -21.86 14.77 -38.57
C GLY A 74 -22.31 15.78 -37.52
N GLU A 75 -23.49 16.36 -37.68
CA GLU A 75 -24.03 17.33 -36.73
C GLU A 75 -24.44 16.67 -35.40
N ALA A 76 -25.12 15.52 -35.44
CA ALA A 76 -25.47 14.77 -34.23
C ALA A 76 -24.23 14.30 -33.45
N ALA A 77 -23.22 13.74 -34.14
CA ALA A 77 -21.96 13.34 -33.51
C ALA A 77 -21.17 14.53 -32.94
N ALA A 78 -21.23 15.71 -33.58
CA ALA A 78 -20.62 16.93 -33.05
C ALA A 78 -21.35 17.43 -31.79
N VAL A 79 -22.68 17.31 -31.73
CA VAL A 79 -23.48 17.64 -30.54
C VAL A 79 -23.13 16.70 -29.37
N GLU A 80 -23.02 15.40 -29.62
CA GLU A 80 -22.61 14.42 -28.60
C GLU A 80 -21.17 14.70 -28.10
N ALA A 81 -20.24 14.95 -29.02
CA ALA A 81 -18.86 15.29 -28.67
C ALA A 81 -18.76 16.61 -27.89
N ALA A 82 -19.56 17.62 -28.24
CA ALA A 82 -19.65 18.87 -27.50
C ALA A 82 -20.23 18.65 -26.10
N LEU A 83 -21.29 17.85 -25.95
CA LEU A 83 -21.90 17.54 -24.67
C LEU A 83 -20.96 16.73 -23.75
N ALA A 84 -20.25 15.75 -24.31
CA ALA A 84 -19.24 14.98 -23.58
C ALA A 84 -18.07 15.86 -23.12
N THR A 85 -17.60 16.76 -23.99
CA THR A 85 -16.51 17.68 -23.65
C THR A 85 -16.97 18.74 -22.64
N ALA A 86 -18.22 19.22 -22.71
CA ALA A 86 -18.81 20.12 -21.73
C ALA A 86 -18.97 19.46 -20.36
N SER A 87 -19.40 18.19 -20.33
CA SER A 87 -19.45 17.37 -19.10
C SER A 87 -18.04 17.18 -18.50
N SER A 88 -17.04 16.93 -19.34
CA SER A 88 -15.64 16.80 -18.91
C SER A 88 -15.08 18.12 -18.38
N PHE A 89 -15.41 19.25 -19.00
CA PHE A 89 -15.09 20.59 -18.51
C PHE A 89 -15.74 20.85 -17.14
N GLN A 90 -17.02 20.50 -16.97
CA GLN A 90 -17.71 20.65 -15.69
C GLN A 90 -17.03 19.85 -14.57
N ALA A 91 -16.60 18.61 -14.84
CA ALA A 91 -15.85 17.81 -13.88
C ALA A 91 -14.50 18.44 -13.52
N ALA A 92 -13.74 18.93 -14.51
CA ALA A 92 -12.48 19.63 -14.29
C ALA A 92 -12.67 20.92 -13.48
N TYR A 93 -13.77 21.66 -13.73
CA TYR A 93 -14.11 22.86 -12.98
C TYR A 93 -14.46 22.56 -11.51
N LEU A 94 -15.19 21.46 -11.25
CA LEU A 94 -15.43 21.00 -9.88
C LEU A 94 -14.14 20.59 -9.17
N HIS A 95 -13.20 19.94 -9.88
CA HIS A 95 -11.87 19.63 -9.33
C HIS A 95 -11.08 20.90 -9.01
N LEU A 96 -11.17 21.94 -9.84
CA LEU A 96 -10.56 23.23 -9.57
C LEU A 96 -11.15 23.85 -8.28
N GLN A 97 -12.49 23.83 -8.13
CA GLN A 97 -13.16 24.31 -6.92
C GLN A 97 -12.76 23.50 -5.67
N ALA A 98 -12.68 22.18 -5.78
CA ALA A 98 -12.25 21.31 -4.68
C ALA A 98 -10.79 21.55 -4.29
N ALA A 99 -9.91 21.84 -5.26
CA ALA A 99 -8.50 22.14 -5.02
C ALA A 99 -8.26 23.51 -4.35
N HIS A 100 -9.29 24.35 -4.21
CA HIS A 100 -9.20 25.61 -3.49
C HIS A 100 -9.46 25.48 -1.98
N ALA A 101 -9.96 24.35 -1.46
CA ALA A 101 -10.22 24.16 -0.03
C ALA A 101 -10.04 22.69 0.42
N PRO A 102 -8.89 22.33 1.02
CA PRO A 102 -7.68 23.14 1.22
C PRO A 102 -6.97 23.48 -0.09
N PHE A 103 -6.28 24.63 -0.14
CA PHE A 103 -5.56 25.06 -1.35
C PHE A 103 -4.40 24.12 -1.66
N LEU A 104 -4.51 23.40 -2.78
CA LEU A 104 -3.50 22.48 -3.29
C LEU A 104 -2.99 23.01 -4.64
N PRO A 105 -1.80 23.62 -4.71
CA PRO A 105 -1.34 24.32 -5.90
C PRO A 105 -1.18 23.40 -7.12
N ASP A 106 -0.65 22.20 -6.92
CA ASP A 106 -0.43 21.24 -8.02
C ASP A 106 -1.75 20.69 -8.57
N ALA A 107 -2.72 20.41 -7.69
CA ALA A 107 -4.05 19.96 -8.09
C ALA A 107 -4.85 21.07 -8.78
N ALA A 108 -4.71 22.31 -8.31
CA ALA A 108 -5.34 23.47 -8.95
C ALA A 108 -4.74 23.75 -10.34
N ALA A 109 -3.42 23.70 -10.48
CA ALA A 109 -2.75 23.87 -11.77
C ALA A 109 -3.12 22.75 -12.77
N ALA A 110 -3.21 21.50 -12.30
CA ALA A 110 -3.64 20.38 -13.12
C ALA A 110 -5.12 20.49 -13.55
N ALA A 111 -6.01 20.88 -12.64
CA ALA A 111 -7.42 21.07 -12.93
C ALA A 111 -7.67 22.25 -13.89
N ASP A 112 -6.92 23.35 -13.74
CA ASP A 112 -6.96 24.51 -14.64
C ASP A 112 -6.47 24.13 -16.05
N ALA A 113 -5.32 23.45 -16.15
CA ALA A 113 -4.81 22.96 -17.43
C ALA A 113 -5.80 22.03 -18.14
N ALA A 114 -6.46 21.13 -17.39
CA ALA A 114 -7.51 20.26 -17.91
C ALA A 114 -8.73 21.05 -18.39
N ALA A 115 -9.20 22.04 -17.62
CA ALA A 115 -10.32 22.90 -18.01
C ALA A 115 -10.03 23.68 -19.30
N VAL A 116 -8.84 24.28 -19.41
CA VAL A 116 -8.38 24.97 -20.63
C VAL A 116 -8.31 24.00 -21.82
N SER A 117 -7.86 22.76 -21.61
CA SER A 117 -7.82 21.75 -22.67
C SER A 117 -9.21 21.39 -23.19
N HIS A 118 -10.20 21.26 -22.31
CA HIS A 118 -11.58 20.96 -22.69
C HIS A 118 -12.25 22.15 -23.41
N LEU A 119 -11.95 23.40 -23.01
CA LEU A 119 -12.41 24.59 -23.72
C LEU A 119 -11.80 24.68 -25.14
N ARG A 120 -10.52 24.34 -25.30
CA ARG A 120 -9.89 24.24 -26.63
C ARG A 120 -10.58 23.18 -27.49
N ARG A 121 -10.84 22.00 -26.94
CA ARG A 121 -11.56 20.93 -27.63
C ARG A 121 -13.00 21.33 -28.03
N LEU A 122 -13.73 22.03 -27.16
CA LEU A 122 -15.04 22.62 -27.51
C LEU A 122 -14.94 23.63 -28.67
N SER A 123 -13.87 24.43 -28.68
CA SER A 123 -13.63 25.38 -29.78
C SER A 123 -13.36 24.68 -31.11
N GLU A 124 -12.69 23.53 -31.09
CA GLU A 124 -12.42 22.69 -32.27
C GLU A 124 -13.70 22.04 -32.77
N VAL A 125 -14.50 21.43 -31.90
CA VAL A 125 -15.80 20.84 -32.24
C VAL A 125 -16.74 21.91 -32.84
N LYS A 126 -16.76 23.12 -32.26
CA LYS A 126 -17.52 24.25 -32.81
C LYS A 126 -17.05 24.66 -34.21
N ARG A 127 -15.73 24.64 -34.47
CA ARG A 127 -15.18 24.96 -35.79
C ARG A 127 -15.52 23.90 -36.83
N LEU A 128 -15.44 22.62 -36.46
CA LEU A 128 -15.79 21.49 -37.33
C LEU A 128 -17.28 21.47 -37.67
N ALA A 129 -18.15 21.82 -36.72
CA ALA A 129 -19.57 21.96 -36.95
C ALA A 129 -19.93 23.15 -37.86
N ARG A 130 -19.13 24.23 -37.84
CA ARG A 130 -19.38 25.44 -38.64
C ARG A 130 -18.93 25.30 -40.10
N ASP A 131 -17.82 24.62 -40.36
CA ASP A 131 -17.27 24.42 -41.71
C ASP A 131 -16.94 22.94 -41.97
N PRO A 132 -17.95 22.10 -42.28
CA PRO A 132 -17.72 20.68 -42.56
C PRO A 132 -16.97 20.43 -43.89
N GLY A 133 -16.84 21.45 -44.76
CA GLY A 133 -16.34 21.31 -46.14
C GLY A 133 -14.82 21.40 -46.35
N VAL A 134 -14.01 21.74 -45.33
CA VAL A 134 -12.54 21.91 -45.45
C VAL A 134 -11.78 20.96 -44.50
N GLY A 135 -12.49 20.13 -43.74
CA GLY A 135 -11.97 19.47 -42.54
C GLY A 135 -11.34 18.07 -42.70
N GLY A 136 -11.38 17.45 -43.88
CA GLY A 136 -10.91 16.06 -44.05
C GLY A 136 -9.45 15.84 -43.68
N GLY A 137 -8.56 16.77 -44.07
CA GLY A 137 -7.14 16.77 -43.72
C GLY A 137 -6.85 17.13 -42.26
N ALA A 138 -7.68 18.01 -41.66
CA ALA A 138 -7.54 18.40 -40.26
C ALA A 138 -7.99 17.29 -39.31
N LEU A 139 -9.06 16.57 -39.65
CA LEU A 139 -9.56 15.43 -38.89
C LEU A 139 -8.57 14.26 -38.93
N THR A 140 -7.99 13.97 -40.10
CA THR A 140 -6.93 12.95 -40.23
C THR A 140 -5.67 13.35 -39.46
N ALA A 141 -5.20 14.60 -39.58
CA ALA A 141 -4.08 15.09 -38.78
C ALA A 141 -4.34 15.03 -37.26
N HIS A 142 -5.57 15.30 -36.81
CA HIS A 142 -5.98 15.19 -35.41
C HIS A 142 -5.95 13.74 -34.92
N LEU A 143 -6.53 12.81 -35.67
CA LEU A 143 -6.51 11.39 -35.36
C LEU A 143 -5.08 10.84 -35.32
N GLU A 144 -4.22 11.25 -36.25
CA GLU A 144 -2.81 10.88 -36.23
C GLU A 144 -2.07 11.47 -35.02
N ALA A 145 -2.34 12.72 -34.65
CA ALA A 145 -1.76 13.33 -33.44
C ALA A 145 -2.19 12.57 -32.17
N GLN A 146 -3.46 12.16 -32.10
CA GLN A 146 -3.98 11.34 -31.01
C GLN A 146 -3.34 9.95 -30.97
N VAL A 147 -3.10 9.32 -32.12
CA VAL A 147 -2.36 8.05 -32.19
C VAL A 147 -0.92 8.23 -31.69
N ARG A 148 -0.24 9.33 -32.06
CA ARG A 148 1.11 9.62 -31.57
C ARG A 148 1.13 9.83 -30.05
N GLU A 149 0.15 10.54 -29.51
CA GLU A 149 0.00 10.75 -28.06
C GLU A 149 -0.25 9.41 -27.33
N ASN A 150 -1.17 8.60 -27.83
CA ASN A 150 -1.45 7.27 -27.27
C ASN A 150 -0.21 6.37 -27.32
N GLN A 151 0.57 6.40 -28.40
CA GLN A 151 1.84 5.67 -28.46
C GLN A 151 2.88 6.20 -27.47
N ALA A 152 2.96 7.52 -27.26
CA ALA A 152 3.85 8.09 -26.25
C ALA A 152 3.43 7.66 -24.83
N LEU A 153 2.11 7.63 -24.58
CA LEU A 153 1.55 7.17 -23.32
C LEU A 153 1.85 5.69 -23.07
N LEU A 154 1.67 4.82 -24.07
CA LEU A 154 2.04 3.40 -23.97
C LEU A 154 3.53 3.22 -23.64
N ARG A 155 4.43 3.95 -24.31
CA ARG A 155 5.86 3.93 -23.99
C ARG A 155 6.14 4.37 -22.55
N SER A 156 5.39 5.35 -22.04
CA SER A 156 5.54 5.80 -20.65
C SER A 156 5.05 4.75 -19.65
N PHE A 157 3.95 4.04 -19.95
CA PHE A 157 3.47 2.93 -19.15
C PHE A 157 4.45 1.77 -19.15
N ASP A 158 5.00 1.40 -20.31
CA ASP A 158 6.04 0.37 -20.41
C ASP A 158 7.27 0.74 -19.56
N ALA A 159 7.70 2.01 -19.58
CA ALA A 159 8.81 2.47 -18.76
C ALA A 159 8.50 2.37 -17.24
N VAL A 160 7.27 2.69 -16.83
CA VAL A 160 6.84 2.57 -15.44
C VAL A 160 6.73 1.09 -15.04
N VAL A 161 6.16 0.23 -15.88
CA VAL A 161 6.07 -1.22 -15.64
C VAL A 161 7.46 -1.82 -15.49
N ASN A 162 8.39 -1.51 -16.39
CA ASN A 162 9.78 -1.99 -16.30
C ASN A 162 10.46 -1.52 -15.02
N ARG A 163 10.23 -0.27 -14.60
CA ARG A 163 10.76 0.25 -13.34
C ARG A 163 10.16 -0.46 -12.12
N LEU A 164 8.86 -0.72 -12.13
CA LEU A 164 8.17 -1.44 -11.04
C LEU A 164 8.63 -2.90 -10.97
N GLN A 165 8.80 -3.55 -12.12
CA GLN A 165 9.32 -4.91 -12.20
C GLN A 165 10.73 -5.00 -11.60
N ALA A 166 11.65 -4.11 -12.02
CA ALA A 166 13.00 -4.07 -11.45
C ALA A 166 13.00 -3.80 -9.92
N ALA A 167 12.07 -2.98 -9.44
CA ALA A 167 11.92 -2.72 -8.01
C ALA A 167 11.37 -3.93 -7.23
N LEU A 168 10.46 -4.71 -7.84
CA LEU A 168 9.98 -5.97 -7.27
C LEU A 168 11.11 -6.99 -7.23
N ASP A 169 11.83 -7.20 -8.32
CA ASP A 169 12.94 -8.13 -8.40
C ASP A 169 14.03 -7.79 -7.35
N GLY A 170 14.34 -6.50 -7.19
CA GLY A 170 15.27 -6.03 -6.16
C GLY A 170 14.78 -6.30 -4.73
N LYS A 171 13.48 -6.13 -4.46
CA LYS A 171 12.88 -6.45 -3.16
C LYS A 171 12.84 -7.95 -2.90
N ASP A 172 12.58 -8.76 -3.92
CA ASP A 172 12.55 -10.22 -3.80
C ASP A 172 13.95 -10.78 -3.54
N ALA A 173 14.98 -10.22 -4.19
CA ALA A 173 16.37 -10.53 -3.90
C ALA A 173 16.75 -10.19 -2.45
N ALA A 174 16.38 -9.00 -1.97
CA ALA A 174 16.61 -8.58 -0.59
C ALA A 174 15.82 -9.43 0.43
N ALA A 175 14.57 -9.77 0.13
CA ALA A 175 13.77 -10.66 0.97
C ALA A 175 14.36 -12.07 1.02
N ALA A 176 14.90 -12.57 -0.10
CA ALA A 176 15.60 -13.84 -0.15
C ALA A 176 16.90 -13.81 0.66
N SER A 177 17.68 -12.72 0.64
CA SER A 177 18.88 -12.60 1.48
C SER A 177 18.53 -12.55 2.96
N LEU A 178 17.57 -11.72 3.38
CA LEU A 178 17.15 -11.65 4.78
C LEU A 178 16.63 -13.00 5.31
N ARG A 179 15.92 -13.78 4.48
CA ARG A 179 15.47 -15.13 4.87
C ARG A 179 16.65 -16.08 5.09
N ARG A 180 17.72 -15.98 4.29
CA ARG A 180 18.94 -16.77 4.50
C ARG A 180 19.63 -16.37 5.79
N ASP A 181 19.83 -15.07 6.01
CA ASP A 181 20.46 -14.55 7.23
C ASP A 181 19.67 -14.98 8.49
N HIS A 182 18.33 -14.92 8.44
CA HIS A 182 17.49 -15.36 9.54
C HIS A 182 17.60 -16.88 9.76
N ALA A 183 17.69 -17.69 8.71
CA ALA A 183 17.90 -19.13 8.83
C ALA A 183 19.27 -19.45 9.46
N GLU A 184 20.33 -18.75 9.03
CA GLU A 184 21.67 -18.90 9.60
C GLU A 184 21.73 -18.48 11.08
N LEU A 185 21.08 -17.38 11.44
CA LEU A 185 20.96 -16.94 12.83
C LEU A 185 20.13 -17.92 13.66
N ALA A 186 19.03 -18.46 13.13
CA ALA A 186 18.22 -19.47 13.80
C ALA A 186 19.02 -20.75 14.05
N ASP A 187 19.79 -21.21 13.06
CA ASP A 187 20.70 -22.35 13.20
C ASP A 187 21.80 -22.08 14.23
N GLY A 188 22.38 -20.88 14.20
CA GLY A 188 23.38 -20.45 15.19
C GLY A 188 22.80 -20.45 16.61
N ASN A 189 21.58 -19.94 16.76
CA ASN A 189 20.87 -19.91 18.04
C ASN A 189 20.51 -21.32 18.52
N ALA A 190 20.07 -22.21 17.63
CA ALA A 190 19.80 -23.61 17.95
C ALA A 190 21.07 -24.34 18.41
N ARG A 191 22.22 -24.10 17.75
CA ARG A 191 23.52 -24.64 18.18
C ARG A 191 23.95 -24.12 19.55
N LEU A 192 23.77 -22.82 19.80
CA LEU A 192 24.06 -22.22 21.11
C LEU A 192 23.13 -22.75 22.19
N GLY A 193 21.84 -22.90 21.90
CA GLY A 193 20.86 -23.55 22.76
C GLY A 193 21.28 -24.97 23.13
N ALA A 194 21.59 -25.81 22.13
CA ALA A 194 22.05 -27.17 22.37
C ALA A 194 23.37 -27.24 23.17
N ARG A 195 24.28 -26.26 23.00
CA ARG A 195 25.50 -26.15 23.80
C ARG A 195 25.19 -25.75 25.25
N LEU A 196 24.25 -24.83 25.44
CA LEU A 196 23.78 -24.40 26.74
C LEU A 196 23.11 -25.58 27.45
N ASP A 197 22.16 -26.26 26.80
CA ASP A 197 21.48 -27.44 27.32
C ASP A 197 22.47 -28.54 27.69
N ARG A 198 23.52 -28.77 26.88
CA ARG A 198 24.59 -29.71 27.21
C ARG A 198 25.45 -29.25 28.38
N ALA A 199 25.70 -27.94 28.53
CA ALA A 199 26.45 -27.39 29.65
C ALA A 199 25.64 -27.41 30.97
N LEU A 200 24.31 -27.31 30.88
CA LEU A 200 23.38 -27.48 31.99
C LEU A 200 23.04 -28.95 32.26
N ALA A 201 23.27 -29.86 31.30
CA ALA A 201 22.98 -31.27 31.47
C ALA A 201 23.86 -31.88 32.60
N PRO A 202 23.26 -32.56 33.58
CA PRO A 202 24.00 -33.17 34.67
C PRO A 202 24.91 -34.32 34.16
N PRO A 203 26.07 -34.57 34.80
CA PRO A 203 26.95 -35.65 34.39
C PRO A 203 26.26 -37.02 34.54
N PRO A 204 26.48 -37.96 33.59
CA PRO A 204 25.85 -39.28 33.64
C PRO A 204 26.37 -40.04 34.86
N GLY A 205 25.52 -40.19 35.87
CA GLY A 205 25.83 -40.90 37.12
C GLY A 205 25.68 -40.08 38.40
N ALA A 206 25.43 -38.77 38.33
CA ALA A 206 25.10 -37.96 39.50
C ALA A 206 23.58 -37.95 39.74
N GLY A 207 23.07 -38.94 40.46
CA GLY A 207 21.78 -38.79 41.14
C GLY A 207 21.91 -37.68 42.19
N GLY A 208 21.36 -36.50 41.92
CA GLY A 208 21.48 -35.33 42.80
C GLY A 208 21.11 -34.03 42.09
N ASP A 209 19.85 -33.92 41.69
CA ASP A 209 19.26 -32.95 40.74
C ASP A 209 19.34 -31.44 41.08
N ASP A 210 20.04 -31.01 42.13
CA ASP A 210 19.87 -29.64 42.68
C ASP A 210 21.15 -28.80 42.82
N ALA A 211 22.34 -29.39 42.86
CA ALA A 211 23.51 -28.65 43.36
C ALA A 211 24.06 -27.60 42.37
N LEU A 212 24.17 -27.92 41.08
CA LEU A 212 24.79 -27.02 40.10
C LEU A 212 23.81 -25.95 39.58
N GLY A 213 22.54 -26.33 39.39
CA GLY A 213 21.45 -25.40 39.04
C GLY A 213 21.11 -24.43 40.18
N ALA A 214 21.19 -24.89 41.45
CA ALA A 214 21.04 -24.00 42.60
C ALA A 214 22.21 -23.03 42.76
N MET A 215 23.45 -23.46 42.50
CA MET A 215 24.66 -22.61 42.62
C MET A 215 24.67 -21.43 41.65
N LEU A 216 24.03 -21.55 40.48
CA LEU A 216 23.87 -20.47 39.49
C LEU A 216 22.43 -19.91 39.45
N SER A 217 21.60 -20.24 40.44
CA SER A 217 20.27 -19.68 40.54
C SER A 217 20.35 -18.18 40.88
N ALA A 218 19.41 -17.39 40.37
CA ALA A 218 19.32 -15.95 40.62
C ALA A 218 19.34 -15.60 42.13
N GLY A 219 18.94 -16.53 43.01
CA GLY A 219 18.98 -16.36 44.47
C GLY A 219 20.39 -16.37 45.07
N VAL A 220 21.32 -17.18 44.54
CA VAL A 220 22.73 -17.17 44.99
C VAL A 220 23.44 -15.91 44.51
N PHE A 221 23.11 -15.43 43.31
CA PHE A 221 23.58 -14.14 42.82
C PHE A 221 23.06 -12.98 43.69
N ASP A 222 21.76 -12.95 44.01
CA ASP A 222 21.15 -11.91 44.86
C ASP A 222 21.72 -11.92 46.29
N SER A 223 22.00 -13.09 46.87
CA SER A 223 22.59 -13.19 48.21
C SER A 223 24.03 -12.69 48.26
N VAL A 224 24.87 -13.08 47.29
CA VAL A 224 26.26 -12.61 47.17
C VAL A 224 26.29 -11.10 46.89
N LEU A 225 25.40 -10.59 46.04
CA LEU A 225 25.29 -9.16 45.75
C LEU A 225 24.92 -8.36 47.01
N ARG A 226 23.94 -8.82 47.80
CA ARG A 226 23.54 -8.15 49.05
C ARG A 226 24.65 -8.14 50.08
N ASP A 227 25.39 -9.24 50.23
CA ASP A 227 26.50 -9.28 51.17
C ASP A 227 27.68 -8.41 50.72
N ALA A 228 28.01 -8.37 49.43
CA ALA A 228 28.99 -7.44 48.88
C ALA A 228 28.61 -5.97 49.15
N LEU A 229 27.34 -5.61 48.92
CA LEU A 229 26.82 -4.27 49.20
C LEU A 229 26.85 -3.93 50.70
N ARG A 230 26.57 -4.89 51.58
CA ARG A 230 26.69 -4.70 53.04
C ARG A 230 28.13 -4.44 53.47
N VAL A 231 29.09 -5.19 52.95
CA VAL A 231 30.52 -5.00 53.25
C VAL A 231 30.98 -3.63 52.74
N ALA A 232 30.60 -3.24 51.51
CA ALA A 232 30.88 -1.92 50.96
C ALA A 232 30.27 -0.80 51.82
N HIS A 233 29.04 -0.98 52.33
CA HIS A 233 28.40 -0.02 53.22
C HIS A 233 29.11 0.10 54.57
N ARG A 234 29.55 -1.02 55.16
CA ARG A 234 30.33 -1.00 56.40
C ARG A 234 31.68 -0.31 56.19
N PHE A 235 32.36 -0.61 55.09
CA PHE A 235 33.62 0.04 54.75
C PHE A 235 33.45 1.56 54.56
N THR A 236 32.46 1.98 53.78
CA THR A 236 32.17 3.41 53.56
C THR A 236 31.75 4.13 54.84
N ARG A 237 31.04 3.45 55.75
CA ARG A 237 30.75 3.98 57.08
C ARG A 237 32.01 4.16 57.92
N SER A 238 32.87 3.14 58.00
CA SER A 238 34.16 3.24 58.70
C SER A 238 35.06 4.33 58.11
N LEU A 239 35.09 4.44 56.78
CA LEU A 239 35.80 5.50 56.07
C LEU A 239 35.20 6.88 56.40
N ALA A 240 33.88 7.00 56.43
CA ALA A 240 33.21 8.24 56.79
C ALA A 240 33.51 8.66 58.24
N ASP A 241 33.55 7.71 59.17
CA ASP A 241 33.91 7.96 60.56
C ASP A 241 35.39 8.37 60.70
N LEU A 242 36.29 7.73 59.95
CA LEU A 242 37.71 8.10 59.91
C LEU A 242 37.93 9.50 59.31
N LEU A 243 37.19 9.84 58.25
CA LEU A 243 37.21 11.17 57.65
C LEU A 243 36.66 12.24 58.61
N ARG A 244 35.59 11.94 59.36
CA ARG A 244 35.09 12.83 60.42
C ARG A 244 36.12 13.04 61.53
N CYS A 245 36.80 11.99 61.97
CA CYS A 245 37.89 12.09 62.95
C CYS A 245 39.06 12.94 62.42
N ALA A 246 39.32 12.90 61.11
CA ALA A 246 40.30 13.76 60.44
C ALA A 246 39.80 15.20 60.21
N GLY A 247 38.64 15.58 60.75
CA GLY A 247 38.06 16.92 60.65
C GLY A 247 37.34 17.22 59.33
N TRP A 248 37.04 16.20 58.51
CA TRP A 248 36.28 16.36 57.28
C TRP A 248 34.78 16.32 57.59
N ASP A 249 34.11 17.46 57.47
CA ASP A 249 32.65 17.52 57.60
C ASP A 249 31.99 17.02 56.31
N LEU A 250 31.52 15.78 56.34
CA LEU A 250 30.84 15.11 55.23
C LEU A 250 29.37 15.59 55.05
N ARG A 251 28.87 16.45 55.94
CA ARG A 251 27.48 16.94 55.94
C ARG A 251 27.35 18.39 55.47
N SER A 252 28.47 19.06 55.22
CA SER A 252 28.50 20.41 54.68
C SER A 252 28.83 20.38 53.19
N PRO A 253 27.96 20.89 52.29
CA PRO A 253 28.37 21.13 50.91
C PRO A 253 29.46 22.21 50.96
N ARG A 254 30.69 21.85 50.55
CA ARG A 254 31.90 22.70 50.50
C ARG A 254 31.55 24.16 50.20
N ARG A 255 31.34 24.98 51.23
CA ARG A 255 31.46 26.43 51.08
C ARG A 255 32.96 26.67 51.04
N ARG A 256 33.44 27.03 49.84
CA ARG A 256 34.82 27.38 49.55
C ARG A 256 35.40 28.20 50.72
N ARG A 257 36.60 27.82 51.15
CA ARG A 257 37.46 28.64 52.02
C ARG A 257 37.51 30.06 51.42
N SER A 258 36.89 31.01 52.10
CA SER A 258 37.24 32.42 52.01
C SER A 258 38.16 32.68 53.17
N THR A 259 39.42 32.99 52.86
CA THR A 259 40.40 33.57 53.77
C THR A 259 39.85 34.84 54.42
N PRO A 260 40.27 35.18 55.65
CA PRO A 260 40.51 36.56 56.01
C PRO A 260 42.00 36.81 56.30
N VAL A 261 42.34 38.08 56.18
CA VAL A 261 43.63 38.78 56.37
C VAL A 261 44.47 38.25 57.54
#